data_AF-A0A6B3F967-F1
#
_entry.id   AF-A0A6B3F967-F1
#
_cell.length_a   1.000
_cell.length_b   1.000
_cell.length_c   1.000
_cell.angle_alpha   90.00
_cell.angle_beta   90.00
_cell.angle_gamma   90.00
#
_symmetry.space_group_name_H-M   'P 1'
#
loop_
_entity.id
_entity.type
_entity.pdbx_description
1 polymer ?
#
loop_
_entity_poly.entity_id
_entity_poly.type
_entity_poly.pdbx_seq_one_letter_code
_entity_poly.pdbx_strand_id
1 'polypeptide(L)'
;IRHGDPVRLPAPAVAALKTPDTGALLAGPPLRAADRLADLLSDVIEAAEGDGTKEERAQAEETADAITASRGRRQAEHQRRPTLLRLVPVVIGSMRRELHRGSPILRHAVRVSAVAAGGYLLGTVLPYGHGYWAPMTAVMVMRPEFSRTYERSVARFGGTVVGVLVATVIVQTAHPGAELSAALAVVCALLMYLLMRTGYAVGQACVAAYVVFLLGMAGDDWSQTVLERLVLTFGGGLLAMISYAVYPAWETPRLRNRLGDWLKEDGRYAASVVDQYADPADQGLGDVREALLRTRAARVAWQEAVATAQHEPVRHRGLSHAAAGDTQHALSQLGRVAMLMEAHLPEGGATPVPEAGPLAEALRRATDQGAKAVRERRVPDWGQVRDALAEWDERERLRDGVADPVVRNGAGLLLEALEEFSRGLDEDGPRPEASGAAPGAAD
;
A
#
# COMPACT_ATOMS: atom_id res chain seq x y z
N ILE A 1 8.99 -13.07 -19.44
CA ILE A 1 9.00 -12.31 -18.15
C ILE A 1 10.37 -11.71 -17.80
N ARG A 2 11.51 -12.44 -17.81
CA ARG A 2 12.84 -11.87 -17.49
C ARG A 2 13.48 -11.01 -18.59
N HIS A 3 13.10 -11.20 -19.85
CA HIS A 3 13.74 -10.56 -21.00
C HIS A 3 12.92 -9.45 -21.66
N GLY A 4 11.72 -9.15 -21.15
CA GLY A 4 10.81 -8.17 -21.77
C GLY A 4 10.16 -8.64 -23.07
N ASP A 5 10.39 -9.89 -23.48
CA ASP A 5 9.75 -10.46 -24.67
C ASP A 5 8.23 -10.63 -24.48
N PRO A 6 7.42 -10.30 -25.50
CA PRO A 6 5.97 -10.53 -25.49
C PRO A 6 5.64 -12.00 -25.21
N VAL A 7 4.55 -12.23 -24.47
CA VAL A 7 4.10 -13.59 -24.14
C VAL A 7 3.39 -14.19 -25.34
N ARG A 8 4.01 -15.15 -26.04
CA ARG A 8 3.37 -15.84 -27.15
C ARG A 8 2.24 -16.73 -26.65
N LEU A 9 0.99 -16.39 -26.99
CA LEU A 9 -0.18 -17.23 -26.73
C LEU A 9 -0.38 -18.20 -27.91
N PRO A 10 -0.66 -19.49 -27.66
CA PRO A 10 -1.04 -20.41 -28.73
C PRO A 10 -2.42 -20.02 -29.30
N ALA A 11 -2.59 -20.12 -30.62
CA ALA A 11 -3.84 -19.81 -31.34
C ALA A 11 -5.14 -20.34 -30.68
N PRO A 12 -5.22 -21.57 -30.12
CA PRO A 12 -6.42 -22.02 -29.41
C PRO A 12 -6.72 -21.24 -28.12
N ALA A 13 -5.71 -20.71 -27.42
CA ALA A 13 -5.91 -19.87 -26.24
C ALA A 13 -6.47 -18.49 -26.63
N VAL A 14 -6.05 -17.95 -27.78
CA VAL A 14 -6.55 -16.69 -28.33
C VAL A 14 -7.99 -16.86 -28.82
N ALA A 15 -8.29 -17.98 -29.48
CA ALA A 15 -9.65 -18.31 -29.91
C ALA A 15 -10.62 -18.49 -28.72
N ALA A 16 -10.15 -19.03 -27.59
CA ALA A 16 -10.96 -19.16 -26.37
C ALA A 16 -11.26 -17.81 -25.68
N LEU A 17 -10.43 -16.79 -25.91
CA LEU A 17 -10.62 -15.43 -25.39
C LEU A 17 -11.50 -14.57 -26.31
N LYS A 18 -11.64 -14.94 -27.59
CA LYS A 18 -12.59 -14.34 -28.52
C LYS A 18 -13.97 -14.92 -28.24
N THR A 19 -14.74 -14.27 -27.36
CA THR A 19 -16.12 -14.64 -27.08
C THR A 19 -17.01 -14.55 -28.33
N PRO A 20 -17.96 -15.49 -28.56
CA PRO A 20 -18.94 -15.35 -29.64
C PRO A 20 -19.84 -14.13 -29.40
N ASP A 21 -20.41 -13.59 -30.49
CA ASP A 21 -21.29 -12.41 -30.53
C ASP A 21 -22.24 -12.31 -29.34
N THR A 22 -21.81 -11.56 -28.32
CA THR A 22 -22.50 -11.46 -27.03
C THR A 22 -23.64 -10.44 -27.08
N GLY A 23 -23.65 -9.59 -28.12
CA GLY A 23 -24.69 -8.61 -28.41
C GLY A 23 -26.06 -9.22 -28.73
N ALA A 24 -26.13 -10.51 -29.08
CA ALA A 24 -27.40 -11.21 -29.30
C ALA A 24 -28.07 -11.71 -28.00
N LEU A 25 -27.33 -11.77 -26.88
CA LEU A 25 -27.78 -12.42 -25.64
C LEU A 25 -27.87 -11.47 -24.44
N LEU A 26 -27.07 -10.39 -24.43
CA LEU A 26 -27.03 -9.43 -23.34
C LEU A 26 -27.56 -8.07 -23.83
N ALA A 27 -28.37 -7.40 -23.02
CA ALA A 27 -28.85 -6.04 -23.27
C ALA A 27 -28.64 -5.16 -22.04
N GLY A 28 -28.27 -3.89 -22.24
CA GLY A 28 -28.12 -2.93 -21.16
C GLY A 28 -26.88 -3.19 -20.27
N PRO A 29 -26.98 -3.19 -18.93
CA PRO A 29 -25.82 -3.28 -18.02
C PRO A 29 -24.91 -4.52 -18.21
N PRO A 30 -25.44 -5.75 -18.41
CA PRO A 30 -24.62 -6.93 -18.67
C PRO A 30 -23.83 -6.85 -19.98
N LEU A 31 -24.40 -6.23 -21.02
CA LEU A 31 -23.71 -6.02 -22.29
C LEU A 31 -22.52 -5.06 -22.10
N ARG A 32 -22.73 -3.94 -21.38
CA ARG A 32 -21.68 -2.97 -21.06
C ARG A 32 -20.51 -3.57 -20.26
N ALA A 33 -20.82 -4.44 -19.30
CA ALA A 33 -19.78 -5.15 -18.53
C ALA A 33 -19.01 -6.16 -19.40
N ALA A 34 -19.70 -6.85 -20.31
CA ALA A 34 -19.09 -7.78 -21.26
C ALA A 34 -18.19 -7.05 -22.27
N ASP A 35 -18.65 -5.92 -22.82
CA ASP A 35 -17.87 -5.10 -23.76
C ASP A 35 -16.62 -4.53 -23.11
N ARG A 36 -16.74 -4.00 -21.88
CA ARG A 36 -15.58 -3.48 -21.13
C ARG A 36 -14.57 -4.57 -20.77
N LEU A 37 -15.04 -5.78 -20.49
CA LEU A 37 -14.18 -6.94 -20.25
C LEU A 37 -13.49 -7.38 -21.56
N ALA A 38 -14.22 -7.39 -22.67
CA ALA A 38 -13.69 -7.73 -24.00
C ALA A 38 -12.60 -6.74 -24.43
N ASP A 39 -12.80 -5.43 -24.23
CA ASP A 39 -11.79 -4.40 -24.51
C ASP A 39 -10.52 -4.61 -23.66
N LEU A 40 -10.68 -4.82 -22.35
CA LEU A 40 -9.54 -5.10 -21.46
C LEU A 40 -8.80 -6.39 -21.81
N LEU A 41 -9.49 -7.40 -22.34
CA LEU A 41 -8.88 -8.64 -22.81
C LEU A 41 -8.24 -8.47 -24.18
N SER A 42 -8.80 -7.65 -25.06
CA SER A 42 -8.24 -7.34 -26.38
C SER A 42 -6.88 -6.65 -26.26
N ASP A 43 -6.78 -5.63 -25.39
CA ASP A 43 -5.52 -4.95 -25.08
C ASP A 43 -4.44 -5.93 -24.57
N VAL A 44 -4.86 -6.94 -23.79
CA VAL A 44 -3.97 -7.98 -23.25
C VAL A 44 -3.55 -8.98 -24.32
N ILE A 45 -4.43 -9.34 -25.25
CA ILE A 45 -4.14 -10.24 -26.39
C ILE A 45 -3.21 -9.54 -27.37
N GLU A 46 -3.45 -8.27 -27.70
CA GLU A 46 -2.59 -7.50 -28.60
C GLU A 46 -1.19 -7.24 -27.97
N ALA A 47 -1.12 -7.06 -26.66
CA ALA A 47 0.16 -7.00 -25.94
C ALA A 47 0.89 -8.36 -25.88
N ALA A 48 0.17 -9.47 -26.02
CA ALA A 48 0.70 -10.82 -26.02
C ALA A 48 1.15 -11.27 -27.44
N GLU A 49 0.39 -10.93 -28.48
CA GLU A 49 0.67 -11.28 -29.89
C GLU A 49 1.69 -10.34 -30.54
N GLY A 50 2.94 -10.47 -30.12
CA GLY A 50 4.01 -9.55 -30.55
C GLY A 50 4.71 -9.80 -31.89
N ASP A 51 4.33 -10.79 -32.73
CA ASP A 51 4.96 -10.97 -34.06
C ASP A 51 4.15 -11.91 -34.99
N GLY A 52 3.14 -11.40 -35.69
CA GLY A 52 2.51 -12.07 -36.83
C GLY A 52 3.27 -11.84 -38.14
N THR A 53 3.17 -12.79 -39.08
CA THR A 53 3.75 -12.66 -40.43
C THR A 53 3.15 -11.47 -41.19
N LYS A 54 3.83 -10.96 -42.24
CA LYS A 54 3.38 -9.76 -43.01
C LYS A 54 1.94 -9.87 -43.55
N GLU A 55 1.48 -11.07 -43.87
CA GLU A 55 0.12 -11.32 -44.36
C GLU A 55 -0.91 -11.28 -43.23
N GLU A 56 -0.58 -11.82 -42.05
CA GLU A 56 -1.41 -11.72 -40.84
C GLU A 56 -1.47 -10.28 -40.31
N ARG A 57 -0.40 -9.48 -40.49
CA ARG A 57 -0.40 -8.04 -40.21
C ARG A 57 -1.31 -7.26 -41.14
N ALA A 58 -1.32 -7.57 -42.44
CA ALA A 58 -2.18 -6.89 -43.41
C ALA A 58 -3.67 -7.19 -43.18
N GLN A 59 -4.01 -8.44 -42.85
CA GLN A 59 -5.39 -8.80 -42.48
C GLN A 59 -5.79 -8.22 -41.11
N ALA A 60 -4.87 -8.19 -40.14
CA ALA A 60 -5.12 -7.56 -38.86
C ALA A 60 -5.26 -6.02 -38.98
N GLU A 61 -4.47 -5.35 -39.82
CA GLU A 61 -4.61 -3.92 -40.13
C GLU A 61 -5.92 -3.64 -40.86
N GLU A 62 -6.31 -4.43 -41.86
CA GLU A 62 -7.57 -4.22 -42.60
C GLU A 62 -8.81 -4.46 -41.72
N THR A 63 -8.74 -5.46 -40.83
CA THR A 63 -9.81 -5.76 -39.86
C THR A 63 -9.82 -4.74 -38.72
N ALA A 64 -8.64 -4.30 -38.25
CA ALA A 64 -8.52 -3.25 -37.25
C ALA A 64 -8.95 -1.90 -37.82
N ASP A 65 -8.68 -1.56 -39.07
CA ASP A 65 -9.13 -0.35 -39.73
C ASP A 65 -10.65 -0.36 -39.94
N ALA A 66 -11.24 -1.52 -40.26
CA ALA A 66 -12.70 -1.69 -40.34
C ALA A 66 -13.38 -1.54 -38.95
N ILE A 67 -12.75 -2.03 -37.89
CA ILE A 67 -13.23 -1.91 -36.51
C ILE A 67 -12.98 -0.50 -35.96
N THR A 68 -11.84 0.12 -36.28
CA THR A 68 -11.43 1.47 -35.84
C THR A 68 -12.19 2.57 -36.57
N ALA A 69 -12.58 2.35 -37.83
CA ALA A 69 -13.51 3.24 -38.55
C ALA A 69 -14.90 3.29 -37.90
N SER A 70 -15.29 2.25 -37.15
CA SER A 70 -16.53 2.21 -36.37
C SER A 70 -16.39 2.70 -34.92
N ARG A 71 -15.16 2.85 -34.41
CA ARG A 71 -14.88 3.12 -32.99
C ARG A 71 -13.87 4.26 -32.84
N GLY A 72 -14.40 5.46 -32.69
CA GLY A 72 -13.60 6.66 -32.47
C GLY A 72 -12.69 6.55 -31.23
N ARG A 73 -11.38 6.66 -31.46
CA ARG A 73 -10.28 6.95 -30.51
C ARG A 73 -10.24 6.14 -29.21
N ARG A 74 -9.24 5.26 -29.10
CA ARG A 74 -8.15 5.38 -28.11
C ARG A 74 -7.11 4.30 -28.36
N GLN A 75 -6.02 4.69 -29.00
CA GLN A 75 -4.83 3.86 -29.13
C GLN A 75 -4.09 3.90 -27.79
N ALA A 76 -4.23 2.85 -26.98
CA ALA A 76 -3.45 2.68 -25.77
C ALA A 76 -2.04 2.20 -26.17
N GLU A 77 -1.07 3.12 -26.23
CA GLU A 77 0.32 2.80 -26.52
C GLU A 77 0.86 1.70 -25.58
N HIS A 78 1.26 0.56 -26.15
CA HIS A 78 1.93 -0.55 -25.47
C HIS A 78 3.07 -0.09 -24.56
N GLN A 79 2.86 -0.16 -23.24
CA GLN A 79 3.91 0.13 -22.26
C GLN A 79 4.92 -1.04 -22.20
N ARG A 80 5.88 -1.05 -23.13
CA ARG A 80 7.10 -1.87 -23.00
C ARG A 80 7.81 -1.53 -21.69
N ARG A 81 8.12 -2.56 -20.87
CA ARG A 81 8.92 -2.37 -19.66
C ARG A 81 10.28 -1.74 -20.01
N PRO A 82 10.66 -0.60 -19.41
CA PRO A 82 11.92 0.05 -19.72
C PRO A 82 13.11 -0.82 -19.30
N THR A 83 14.19 -0.77 -20.09
CA THR A 83 15.48 -1.39 -19.77
C THR A 83 16.11 -0.78 -18.51
N LEU A 84 17.03 -1.49 -17.85
CA LEU A 84 17.67 -1.04 -16.59
C LEU A 84 18.25 0.38 -16.68
N LEU A 85 18.85 0.76 -17.82
CA LEU A 85 19.38 2.10 -18.04
C LEU A 85 18.28 3.17 -18.18
N ARG A 86 17.12 2.83 -18.78
CA ARG A 86 15.96 3.73 -18.87
C ARG A 86 15.22 3.91 -17.54
N LEU A 87 15.47 3.03 -16.56
CA LEU A 87 14.94 3.19 -15.20
C LEU A 87 15.73 4.20 -14.36
N VAL A 88 16.96 4.56 -14.73
CA VAL A 88 17.80 5.52 -13.99
C VAL A 88 17.08 6.87 -13.74
N PRO A 89 16.52 7.57 -14.76
CA PRO A 89 15.79 8.81 -14.52
C PRO A 89 14.54 8.62 -13.66
N VAL A 90 13.88 7.46 -13.76
CA VAL A 90 12.73 7.10 -12.92
C VAL A 90 13.14 6.96 -11.46
N VAL A 91 14.24 6.25 -11.19
CA VAL A 91 14.81 6.07 -9.84
C VAL A 91 15.25 7.41 -9.26
N ILE A 92 15.95 8.24 -10.04
CA ILE A 92 16.36 9.59 -9.61
C ILE A 92 15.14 10.45 -9.31
N GLY A 93 14.10 10.39 -10.14
CA GLY A 93 12.82 11.07 -9.90
C GLY A 93 12.17 10.61 -8.60
N SER A 94 12.15 9.31 -8.34
CA SER A 94 11.65 8.73 -7.08
C SER A 94 12.47 9.19 -5.87
N MET A 95 13.80 9.18 -5.95
CA MET A 95 14.65 9.66 -4.86
C MET A 95 14.44 11.14 -4.57
N ARG A 96 14.35 11.97 -5.61
CA ARG A 96 14.09 13.42 -5.46
C ARG A 96 12.74 13.71 -4.81
N ARG A 97 11.70 12.90 -5.12
CA ARG A 97 10.39 13.02 -4.46
C ARG A 97 10.47 12.78 -2.96
N GLU A 98 11.40 11.95 -2.50
CA GLU A 98 11.61 11.65 -1.08
C GLU A 98 12.53 12.67 -0.38
N LEU A 99 13.19 13.58 -1.11
CA LEU A 99 14.08 14.62 -0.55
C LEU A 99 13.29 15.79 0.08
N HIS A 100 12.44 15.50 1.06
CA HIS A 100 11.76 16.52 1.85
C HIS A 100 11.66 16.10 3.32
N ARG A 101 11.62 17.08 4.24
CA ARG A 101 11.60 16.85 5.71
C ARG A 101 10.40 16.03 6.21
N GLY A 102 9.36 15.90 5.39
CA GLY A 102 8.18 15.08 5.65
C GLY A 102 8.38 13.60 5.35
N SER A 103 9.31 13.23 4.46
CA SER A 103 9.48 11.86 3.97
C SER A 103 9.91 10.91 5.10
N PRO A 104 9.18 9.80 5.33
CA PRO A 104 9.61 8.73 6.22
C PRO A 104 10.96 8.13 5.80
N ILE A 105 11.18 7.99 4.48
CA ILE A 105 12.39 7.37 3.91
C ILE A 105 13.62 8.22 4.22
N LEU A 106 13.56 9.54 3.96
CA LEU A 106 14.67 10.45 4.27
C LEU A 106 14.99 10.44 5.76
N ARG A 107 13.97 10.43 6.63
CA ARG A 107 14.17 10.39 8.08
C ARG A 107 14.85 9.11 8.54
N HIS A 108 14.51 7.97 7.94
CA HIS A 108 15.18 6.72 8.22
C HIS A 108 16.64 6.73 7.74
N ALA A 109 16.88 7.21 6.51
CA ALA A 109 18.23 7.32 5.94
C ALA A 109 19.16 8.17 6.84
N VAL A 110 18.72 9.37 7.24
CA VAL A 110 19.48 10.24 8.15
C VAL A 110 19.80 9.54 9.47
N ARG A 111 18.83 8.81 10.03
CA ARG A 111 18.98 8.08 11.29
C ARG A 111 20.01 6.96 11.16
N VAL A 112 19.94 6.17 10.09
CA VAL A 112 20.91 5.09 9.82
C VAL A 112 22.30 5.68 9.67
N SER A 113 22.47 6.79 8.95
CA SER A 113 23.76 7.47 8.82
C SER A 113 24.29 7.97 10.16
N ALA A 114 23.45 8.61 10.98
CA ALA A 114 23.85 9.12 12.29
C ALA A 114 24.22 7.99 13.27
N VAL A 115 23.44 6.90 13.28
CA VAL A 115 23.70 5.72 14.11
C VAL A 115 24.94 4.98 13.66
N ALA A 116 25.17 4.84 12.35
CA ALA A 116 26.40 4.24 11.83
C ALA A 116 27.63 5.06 12.23
N ALA A 117 27.57 6.39 12.10
CA ALA A 117 28.66 7.29 12.52
C ALA A 117 28.89 7.24 14.04
N GLY A 118 27.82 7.36 14.83
CA GLY A 118 27.89 7.29 16.29
C GLY A 118 28.37 5.92 16.80
N GLY A 119 27.95 4.84 16.16
CA GLY A 119 28.37 3.48 16.49
C GLY A 119 29.84 3.25 16.14
N TYR A 120 30.31 3.81 15.03
CA TYR A 120 31.73 3.79 14.68
C TYR A 120 32.57 4.55 15.71
N LEU A 121 32.17 5.76 16.08
CA LEU A 121 32.85 6.54 17.13
C LEU A 121 32.87 5.80 18.47
N LEU A 122 31.74 5.22 18.87
CA LEU A 122 31.65 4.40 20.09
C LEU A 122 32.62 3.21 20.02
N GLY A 123 32.69 2.53 18.88
CA GLY A 123 33.62 1.43 18.64
C GLY A 123 35.09 1.84 18.68
N THR A 124 35.43 3.09 18.32
CA THR A 124 36.81 3.60 18.40
C THR A 124 37.24 4.04 19.80
N VAL A 125 36.29 4.44 20.65
CA VAL A 125 36.57 4.91 22.03
C VAL A 125 36.64 3.74 23.01
N LEU A 126 35.91 2.65 22.75
CA LEU A 126 35.95 1.46 23.58
C LEU A 126 37.24 0.67 23.36
N PRO A 127 37.85 0.10 24.42
CA PRO A 127 39.12 -0.63 24.34
C PRO A 127 38.94 -2.06 23.80
N TYR A 128 38.12 -2.25 22.77
CA TYR A 128 37.81 -3.56 22.20
C TYR A 128 38.40 -3.69 20.79
N GLY A 129 38.98 -4.85 20.47
CA GLY A 129 39.64 -5.08 19.16
C GLY A 129 38.68 -5.02 17.96
N HIS A 130 37.39 -5.23 18.19
CA HIS A 130 36.37 -5.43 17.16
C HIS A 130 35.30 -4.32 17.11
N GLY A 131 35.68 -3.07 17.38
CA GLY A 131 34.74 -1.93 17.47
C GLY A 131 33.77 -1.74 16.29
N TYR A 132 34.12 -2.24 15.09
CA TYR A 132 33.25 -2.23 13.91
C TYR A 132 31.95 -3.05 14.05
N TRP A 133 31.85 -3.95 15.03
CA TRP A 133 30.64 -4.73 15.29
C TRP A 133 29.46 -3.89 15.79
N ALA A 134 29.72 -2.79 16.50
CA ALA A 134 28.67 -1.90 16.98
C ALA A 134 27.91 -1.21 15.81
N PRO A 135 28.56 -0.49 14.87
CA PRO A 135 27.86 0.13 13.75
C PRO A 135 27.28 -0.92 12.79
N MET A 136 27.98 -2.03 12.55
CA MET A 136 27.45 -3.14 11.74
C MET A 136 26.15 -3.70 12.34
N THR A 137 26.13 -3.93 13.64
CA THR A 137 24.93 -4.40 14.35
C THR A 137 23.80 -3.41 14.23
N ALA A 138 24.07 -2.13 14.50
CA ALA A 138 23.06 -1.10 14.45
C ALA A 138 22.41 -1.02 13.06
N VAL A 139 23.20 -1.00 11.99
CA VAL A 139 22.68 -0.99 10.60
C VAL A 139 21.90 -2.26 10.27
N MET A 140 22.35 -3.44 10.74
CA MET A 140 21.67 -4.71 10.47
C MET A 140 20.29 -4.84 11.15
N VAL A 141 20.13 -4.26 12.34
CA VAL A 141 18.86 -4.33 13.09
C VAL A 141 17.90 -3.22 12.70
N MET A 142 18.40 -2.05 12.29
CA MET A 142 17.58 -0.91 11.89
C MET A 142 16.63 -1.25 10.74
N ARG A 143 15.36 -0.90 10.94
CA ARG A 143 14.26 -0.95 9.97
C ARG A 143 13.48 0.34 10.09
N PRO A 144 12.75 0.81 9.06
CA PRO A 144 11.99 2.06 9.16
C PRO A 144 11.07 2.11 10.39
N GLU A 145 10.46 0.97 10.75
CA GLU A 145 9.57 0.83 11.90
C GLU A 145 10.35 0.52 13.20
N PHE A 146 9.94 1.14 14.31
CA PHE A 146 10.55 0.92 15.63
C PHE A 146 10.43 -0.53 16.07
N SER A 147 9.23 -1.09 16.00
CA SER A 147 8.89 -2.43 16.50
C SER A 147 9.69 -3.50 15.76
N ARG A 148 9.86 -3.34 14.45
CA ARG A 148 10.74 -4.20 13.64
C ARG A 148 12.21 -4.07 14.05
N THR A 149 12.67 -2.86 14.35
CA THR A 149 14.03 -2.67 14.86
C THR A 149 14.21 -3.28 16.25
N TYR A 150 13.21 -3.17 17.12
CA TYR A 150 13.21 -3.76 18.46
C TYR A 150 13.22 -5.29 18.39
N GLU A 151 12.29 -5.90 17.65
CA GLU A 151 12.24 -7.35 17.39
C GLU A 151 13.58 -7.87 16.89
N ARG A 152 14.19 -7.20 15.91
CA ARG A 152 15.50 -7.57 15.36
C ARG A 152 16.62 -7.37 16.37
N SER A 153 16.59 -6.31 17.18
CA SER A 153 17.61 -6.06 18.20
C SER A 153 17.58 -7.14 19.29
N VAL A 154 16.40 -7.50 19.79
CA VAL A 154 16.20 -8.58 20.77
C VAL A 154 16.59 -9.92 20.17
N ALA A 155 16.11 -10.25 18.97
CA ALA A 155 16.44 -11.50 18.29
C ALA A 155 17.94 -11.61 17.99
N ARG A 156 18.60 -10.51 17.63
CA ARG A 156 20.06 -10.48 17.43
C ARG A 156 20.81 -10.68 18.72
N PHE A 157 20.45 -9.98 19.79
CA PHE A 157 21.09 -10.14 21.08
C PHE A 157 20.90 -11.57 21.63
N GLY A 158 19.65 -12.05 21.69
CA GLY A 158 19.32 -13.40 22.14
C GLY A 158 19.97 -14.49 21.28
N GLY A 159 19.92 -14.36 19.96
CA GLY A 159 20.62 -15.27 19.05
C GLY A 159 22.12 -15.27 19.27
N THR A 160 22.73 -14.09 19.47
CA THR A 160 24.17 -13.99 19.74
C THR A 160 24.56 -14.66 21.05
N VAL A 161 23.79 -14.44 22.13
CA VAL A 161 23.97 -15.12 23.42
C VAL A 161 23.92 -16.63 23.25
N VAL A 162 22.87 -17.16 22.62
CA VAL A 162 22.70 -18.60 22.42
C VAL A 162 23.82 -19.19 21.58
N GLY A 163 24.14 -18.58 20.44
CA GLY A 163 25.17 -19.09 19.53
C GLY A 163 26.57 -19.05 20.14
N VAL A 164 26.89 -17.99 20.89
CA VAL A 164 28.15 -17.89 21.62
C VAL A 164 28.22 -18.94 22.71
N LEU A 165 27.19 -19.09 23.55
CA LEU A 165 27.17 -20.10 24.62
C LEU A 165 27.35 -21.52 24.07
N VAL A 166 26.62 -21.88 23.01
CA VAL A 166 26.74 -23.19 22.36
C VAL A 166 28.15 -23.41 21.83
N ALA A 167 28.71 -22.43 21.12
CA ALA A 167 30.07 -22.55 20.60
C ALA A 167 31.12 -22.65 21.72
N THR A 168 31.00 -21.86 22.78
CA THR A 168 31.89 -21.90 23.95
C THR A 168 31.84 -23.26 24.65
N VAL A 169 30.65 -23.85 24.84
CA VAL A 169 30.53 -25.21 25.41
C VAL A 169 31.24 -26.24 24.54
N ILE A 170 31.04 -26.19 23.21
CA ILE A 170 31.69 -27.11 22.26
C ILE A 170 33.22 -26.93 22.31
N VAL A 171 33.71 -25.71 22.29
CA VAL A 171 35.15 -25.41 22.36
C VAL A 171 35.77 -25.93 23.65
N GLN A 172 35.15 -25.67 24.81
CA GLN A 172 35.67 -26.10 26.11
C GLN A 172 35.58 -27.62 26.36
N THR A 173 34.64 -28.30 25.73
CA THR A 173 34.47 -29.76 25.90
C THR A 173 35.31 -30.56 24.92
N ALA A 174 35.30 -30.16 23.64
CA ALA A 174 35.92 -30.93 22.57
C ALA A 174 37.35 -30.48 22.23
N HIS A 175 37.80 -29.32 22.72
CA HIS A 175 39.12 -28.73 22.40
C HIS A 175 39.47 -28.84 20.90
N PRO A 176 38.60 -28.33 20.01
CA PRO A 176 38.73 -28.57 18.58
C PRO A 176 40.01 -27.93 18.03
N GLY A 177 40.81 -28.73 17.30
CA GLY A 177 41.87 -28.20 16.45
C GLY A 177 41.31 -27.35 15.29
N ALA A 178 42.18 -26.68 14.55
CA ALA A 178 41.77 -25.78 13.46
C ALA A 178 40.86 -26.46 12.41
N GLU A 179 41.11 -27.71 12.07
CA GLU A 179 40.30 -28.47 11.10
C GLU A 179 38.88 -28.75 11.60
N LEU A 180 38.72 -29.12 12.87
CA LEU A 180 37.41 -29.36 13.47
C LEU A 180 36.63 -28.05 13.64
N SER A 181 37.31 -26.97 14.04
CA SER A 181 36.72 -25.63 14.07
C SER A 181 36.28 -25.16 12.69
N ALA A 182 37.05 -25.45 11.62
CA ALA A 182 36.66 -25.16 10.25
C ALA A 182 35.40 -25.93 9.85
N ALA A 183 35.34 -27.24 10.15
CA ALA A 183 34.17 -28.06 9.86
C ALA A 183 32.92 -27.55 10.60
N LEU A 184 33.05 -27.21 11.88
CA LEU A 184 31.95 -26.63 12.67
C LEU A 184 31.50 -25.28 12.12
N ALA A 185 32.42 -24.43 11.66
CA ALA A 185 32.10 -23.17 11.00
C ALA A 185 31.29 -23.40 9.71
N VAL A 186 31.68 -24.36 8.88
CA VAL A 186 30.94 -24.73 7.66
C VAL A 186 29.53 -25.23 8.01
N VAL A 187 29.40 -26.07 9.05
CA VAL A 187 28.09 -26.54 9.54
C VAL A 187 27.23 -25.36 10.01
N CYS A 188 27.78 -24.41 10.78
CA CYS A 188 27.06 -23.21 11.18
C CYS A 188 26.61 -22.36 9.98
N ALA A 189 27.45 -22.22 8.95
CA ALA A 189 27.09 -21.51 7.73
C ALA A 189 25.96 -22.22 6.97
N LEU A 190 26.04 -23.56 6.84
CA LEU A 190 24.99 -24.38 6.24
C LEU A 190 23.66 -24.22 7.00
N LEU A 191 23.68 -24.34 8.33
CA LEU A 191 22.50 -24.15 9.18
C LEU A 191 21.94 -22.73 9.04
N MET A 192 22.79 -21.71 8.98
CA MET A 192 22.35 -20.33 8.76
C MET A 192 21.54 -20.21 7.47
N TYR A 193 22.04 -20.73 6.34
CA TYR A 193 21.33 -20.68 5.06
C TYR A 193 20.04 -21.50 5.08
N LEU A 194 20.05 -22.68 5.70
CA LEU A 194 18.88 -23.56 5.80
C LEU A 194 17.76 -22.94 6.66
N LEU A 195 18.13 -22.28 7.75
CA LEU A 195 17.21 -21.72 8.74
C LEU A 195 16.93 -20.21 8.56
N MET A 196 17.49 -19.57 7.53
CA MET A 196 17.33 -18.12 7.27
C MET A 196 15.86 -17.71 7.10
N ARG A 197 14.99 -18.62 6.67
CA ARG A 197 13.54 -18.40 6.51
C ARG A 197 12.71 -18.74 7.75
N THR A 198 13.27 -19.47 8.72
CA THR A 198 12.55 -19.94 9.92
C THR A 198 12.46 -18.87 11.00
N GLY A 199 13.48 -18.00 11.12
CA GLY A 199 13.44 -16.88 12.05
C GLY A 199 14.79 -16.17 12.20
N TYR A 200 14.75 -14.85 12.37
CA TYR A 200 15.96 -14.03 12.46
C TYR A 200 16.87 -14.43 13.63
N ALA A 201 16.31 -14.79 14.78
CA ALA A 201 17.09 -15.19 15.97
C ALA A 201 17.94 -16.45 15.72
N VAL A 202 17.40 -17.45 15.02
CA VAL A 202 18.09 -18.70 14.72
C VAL A 202 19.27 -18.45 13.79
N GLY A 203 19.06 -17.66 12.72
CA GLY A 203 20.14 -17.24 11.83
C GLY A 203 21.24 -16.50 12.60
N GLN A 204 20.87 -15.62 13.53
CA GLN A 204 21.84 -14.90 14.37
C GLN A 204 22.62 -15.82 15.33
N ALA A 205 22.01 -16.88 15.85
CA ALA A 205 22.71 -17.91 16.63
C ALA A 205 23.73 -18.68 15.78
N CYS A 206 23.36 -19.06 14.56
CA CYS A 206 24.30 -19.70 13.63
C CYS A 206 25.47 -18.77 13.25
N VAL A 207 25.21 -17.49 12.96
CA VAL A 207 26.27 -16.48 12.69
C VAL A 207 27.17 -16.29 13.92
N ALA A 208 26.59 -16.32 15.12
CA ALA A 208 27.32 -16.18 16.36
C ALA A 208 28.29 -17.35 16.56
N ALA A 209 27.79 -18.58 16.50
CA ALA A 209 28.62 -19.78 16.61
C ALA A 209 29.68 -19.85 15.51
N TYR A 210 29.30 -19.57 14.25
CA TYR A 210 30.21 -19.53 13.09
C TYR A 210 31.46 -18.68 13.35
N VAL A 211 31.26 -17.43 13.78
CA VAL A 211 32.37 -16.51 14.02
C VAL A 211 33.21 -16.94 15.23
N VAL A 212 32.62 -17.54 16.28
CA VAL A 212 33.41 -18.07 17.41
C VAL A 212 34.37 -19.16 16.93
N PHE A 213 33.90 -20.08 16.08
CA PHE A 213 34.77 -21.10 15.50
C PHE A 213 35.84 -20.50 14.57
N LEU A 214 35.50 -19.44 13.82
CA LEU A 214 36.50 -18.74 12.99
C LEU A 214 37.63 -18.10 13.82
N LEU A 215 37.28 -17.37 14.89
CA LEU A 215 38.29 -16.76 15.76
C LEU A 215 39.08 -17.82 16.54
N GLY A 216 38.44 -18.95 16.91
CA GLY A 216 39.13 -20.09 17.49
C GLY A 216 40.21 -20.68 16.56
N MET A 217 40.03 -20.63 15.23
CA MET A 217 41.09 -21.01 14.28
C MET A 217 42.23 -19.99 14.22
N ALA A 218 41.93 -18.69 14.44
CA ALA A 218 42.90 -17.62 14.43
C ALA A 218 43.79 -17.59 15.68
N GLY A 219 43.43 -18.34 16.73
CA GLY A 219 44.19 -18.43 17.98
C GLY A 219 43.90 -17.29 18.96
N ASP A 220 42.83 -16.51 18.72
CA ASP A 220 42.41 -15.45 19.63
C ASP A 220 41.85 -16.03 20.94
N ASP A 221 42.04 -15.31 22.04
CA ASP A 221 41.49 -15.69 23.34
C ASP A 221 39.95 -15.60 23.29
N TRP A 222 39.31 -16.77 23.23
CA TRP A 222 37.87 -16.93 23.09
C TRP A 222 37.11 -16.18 24.19
N SER A 223 37.67 -16.09 25.39
CA SER A 223 37.05 -15.45 26.54
C SER A 223 36.83 -13.95 26.34
N GLN A 224 37.81 -13.26 25.74
CA GLN A 224 37.73 -11.83 25.42
C GLN A 224 36.76 -11.59 24.26
N THR A 225 36.85 -12.41 23.22
CA THR A 225 36.00 -12.32 22.02
C THR A 225 34.51 -12.44 22.35
N VAL A 226 34.16 -13.32 23.30
CA VAL A 226 32.76 -13.52 23.73
C VAL A 226 32.19 -12.27 24.39
N LEU A 227 32.90 -11.69 25.35
CA LEU A 227 32.42 -10.52 26.08
C LEU A 227 32.32 -9.30 25.16
N GLU A 228 33.33 -9.08 24.32
CA GLU A 228 33.34 -8.01 23.32
C GLU A 228 32.09 -8.09 22.43
N ARG A 229 31.74 -9.29 21.99
CA ARG A 229 30.62 -9.49 21.08
C ARG A 229 29.27 -9.20 21.72
N LEU A 230 29.09 -9.60 22.97
CA LEU A 230 27.87 -9.32 23.72
C LEU A 230 27.72 -7.82 23.97
N VAL A 231 28.79 -7.15 24.42
CA VAL A 231 28.80 -5.71 24.70
C VAL A 231 28.57 -4.89 23.43
N LEU A 232 29.29 -5.20 22.34
CA LEU A 232 29.17 -4.45 21.08
C LEU A 232 27.83 -4.71 20.38
N THR A 233 27.27 -5.92 20.49
CA THR A 233 25.93 -6.23 19.96
C THR A 233 24.85 -5.50 20.75
N PHE A 234 24.95 -5.50 22.08
CA PHE A 234 24.05 -4.76 22.95
C PHE A 234 24.15 -3.26 22.69
N GLY A 235 25.37 -2.71 22.64
CA GLY A 235 25.61 -1.30 22.36
C GLY A 235 25.08 -0.85 21.01
N GLY A 236 25.30 -1.64 19.94
CA GLY A 236 24.75 -1.35 18.61
C GLY A 236 23.22 -1.40 18.57
N GLY A 237 22.61 -2.39 19.25
CA GLY A 237 21.16 -2.49 19.37
C GLY A 237 20.55 -1.33 20.18
N LEU A 238 21.18 -0.97 21.30
CA LEU A 238 20.76 0.16 22.14
C LEU A 238 20.88 1.49 21.40
N LEU A 239 21.97 1.71 20.67
CA LEU A 239 22.16 2.90 19.85
C LEU A 239 21.08 3.02 18.76
N ALA A 240 20.74 1.90 18.11
CA ALA A 240 19.62 1.84 17.17
C ALA A 240 18.30 2.22 17.85
N MET A 241 18.02 1.73 19.07
CA MET A 241 16.82 2.10 19.84
C MET A 241 16.79 3.59 20.22
N ILE A 242 17.88 4.13 20.76
CA ILE A 242 17.98 5.55 21.18
C ILE A 242 17.71 6.48 19.99
N SER A 243 18.15 6.11 18.79
CA SER A 243 17.92 6.92 17.60
C SER A 243 16.44 7.15 17.27
N TYR A 244 15.55 6.23 17.67
CA TYR A 244 14.10 6.39 17.53
C TYR A 244 13.50 7.39 18.53
N ALA A 245 14.14 7.56 19.69
CA ALA A 245 13.74 8.57 20.67
C ALA A 245 14.18 9.97 20.25
N VAL A 246 15.38 10.11 19.66
CA VAL A 246 15.95 11.41 19.24
C VAL A 246 15.31 11.94 17.95
N TYR A 247 14.94 11.06 17.01
CA TYR A 247 14.32 11.46 15.75
C TYR A 247 13.09 10.60 15.40
N PRO A 248 11.98 10.76 16.14
CA PRO A 248 10.80 9.93 15.96
C PRO A 248 10.14 10.15 14.59
N ALA A 249 9.70 9.06 13.98
CA ALA A 249 8.89 9.06 12.76
C ALA A 249 7.56 8.36 13.00
N TRP A 250 6.90 8.69 14.12
CA TRP A 250 5.59 8.14 14.44
C TRP A 250 4.58 8.49 13.34
N GLU A 251 3.88 7.49 12.82
CA GLU A 251 2.76 7.64 11.89
C GLU A 251 1.45 7.96 12.66
N THR A 252 1.37 7.67 13.95
CA THR A 252 0.16 7.96 14.76
C THR A 252 -0.31 9.42 14.69
N PRO A 253 0.57 10.46 14.77
CA PRO A 253 0.18 11.85 14.56
C PRO A 253 -0.28 12.19 13.13
N ARG A 254 0.09 11.34 12.16
CA ARG A 254 -0.20 11.53 10.73
C ARG A 254 -1.47 10.80 10.28
N LEU A 255 -2.02 9.90 11.09
CA LEU A 255 -3.25 9.17 10.77
C LEU A 255 -4.38 10.11 10.32
N ARG A 256 -4.65 11.19 11.06
CA ARG A 256 -5.68 12.17 10.67
C ARG A 256 -5.37 12.86 9.33
N ASN A 257 -4.11 13.10 9.01
CA ASN A 257 -3.72 13.64 7.70
C ASN A 257 -3.99 12.63 6.59
N ARG A 258 -3.59 11.36 6.79
CA ARG A 258 -3.83 10.26 5.82
C ARG A 258 -5.32 10.00 5.62
N LEU A 259 -6.11 10.04 6.69
CA LEU A 259 -7.56 9.91 6.64
C LEU A 259 -8.19 11.06 5.86
N GLY A 260 -7.75 12.30 6.12
CA GLY A 260 -8.20 13.47 5.37
C GLY A 260 -7.81 13.40 3.89
N ASP A 261 -6.61 12.91 3.56
CA ASP A 261 -6.19 12.69 2.17
C ASP A 261 -7.09 11.65 1.48
N TRP A 262 -7.42 10.54 2.15
CA TRP A 262 -8.33 9.54 1.59
C TRP A 262 -9.74 10.08 1.39
N LEU A 263 -10.33 10.73 2.40
CA LEU A 263 -11.64 11.40 2.28
C LEU A 263 -11.69 12.35 1.08
N LYS A 264 -10.64 13.15 0.91
CA LYS A 264 -10.53 14.12 -0.19
C LYS A 264 -10.48 13.44 -1.56
N GLU A 265 -9.60 12.46 -1.74
CA GLU A 265 -9.49 11.78 -3.05
C GLU A 265 -10.73 10.93 -3.35
N ASP A 266 -11.33 10.29 -2.34
CA ASP A 266 -12.57 9.52 -2.51
C ASP A 266 -13.76 10.42 -2.86
N GLY A 267 -13.86 11.59 -2.23
CA GLY A 267 -14.85 12.62 -2.57
C GLY A 267 -14.68 13.17 -3.99
N ARG A 268 -13.44 13.36 -4.45
CA ARG A 268 -13.16 13.74 -5.85
C ARG A 268 -13.56 12.66 -6.83
N TYR A 269 -13.29 11.40 -6.52
CA TYR A 269 -13.73 10.27 -7.35
C TYR A 269 -15.25 10.21 -7.44
N ALA A 270 -15.95 10.26 -6.30
CA ALA A 270 -17.41 10.31 -6.27
C ALA A 270 -17.96 11.50 -7.08
N ALA A 271 -17.37 12.70 -6.92
CA ALA A 271 -17.77 13.86 -7.68
C ALA A 271 -17.54 13.71 -9.18
N SER A 272 -16.39 13.19 -9.62
CA SER A 272 -16.10 12.94 -11.05
C SER A 272 -17.10 11.95 -11.66
N VAL A 273 -17.51 10.92 -10.92
CA VAL A 273 -18.55 9.99 -11.37
C VAL A 273 -19.91 10.69 -11.47
N VAL A 274 -20.29 11.49 -10.48
CA VAL A 274 -21.56 12.24 -10.48
C VAL A 274 -21.61 13.30 -11.60
N ASP A 275 -20.51 14.01 -11.85
CA ASP A 275 -20.40 15.02 -12.91
C ASP A 275 -20.68 14.45 -14.31
N GLN A 276 -20.24 13.21 -14.54
CA GLN A 276 -20.42 12.52 -15.81
C GLN A 276 -21.91 12.23 -16.13
N TYR A 277 -22.77 12.21 -15.11
CA TYR A 277 -24.23 12.17 -15.31
C TYR A 277 -24.81 13.54 -15.68
N ALA A 278 -24.16 14.63 -15.28
CA ALA A 278 -24.59 15.99 -15.60
C ALA A 278 -24.35 16.35 -17.06
N ASP A 279 -23.23 15.88 -17.62
CA ASP A 279 -22.91 16.00 -19.03
C ASP A 279 -22.34 14.67 -19.59
N PRO A 280 -23.20 13.76 -20.07
CA PRO A 280 -22.75 12.50 -20.67
C PRO A 280 -21.92 12.70 -21.95
N ALA A 281 -22.10 13.82 -22.66
CA ALA A 281 -21.45 14.08 -23.93
C ALA A 281 -19.98 14.47 -23.76
N ASP A 282 -19.61 15.03 -22.60
CA ASP A 282 -18.23 15.30 -22.23
C ASP A 282 -17.53 14.00 -21.80
N GLN A 283 -16.62 13.47 -22.60
CA GLN A 283 -15.99 12.16 -22.38
C GLN A 283 -14.83 12.22 -21.36
N GLY A 284 -15.13 12.69 -20.15
CA GLY A 284 -14.23 12.80 -18.99
C GLY A 284 -13.76 11.47 -18.37
N LEU A 285 -13.92 10.33 -19.05
CA LEU A 285 -13.55 8.99 -18.56
C LEU A 285 -12.09 8.87 -18.09
N GLY A 286 -11.19 9.71 -18.63
CA GLY A 286 -9.79 9.79 -18.19
C GLY A 286 -9.67 10.33 -16.76
N ASP A 287 -10.48 11.32 -16.41
CA ASP A 287 -10.48 11.99 -15.11
C ASP A 287 -11.07 11.08 -14.03
N VAL A 288 -12.12 10.32 -14.36
CA VAL A 288 -12.71 9.30 -13.46
C VAL A 288 -11.68 8.22 -13.14
N ARG A 289 -10.97 7.72 -14.16
CA ARG A 289 -9.94 6.69 -13.97
C ARG A 289 -8.77 7.20 -13.14
N GLU A 290 -8.31 8.42 -13.39
CA GLU A 290 -7.25 9.03 -12.60
C GLU A 290 -7.66 9.22 -11.14
N ALA A 291 -8.88 9.73 -10.89
CA ALA A 291 -9.43 9.89 -9.55
C ALA A 291 -9.51 8.54 -8.81
N LEU A 292 -9.99 7.48 -9.46
CA LEU A 292 -10.02 6.13 -8.89
C LEU A 292 -8.62 5.64 -8.47
N LEU A 293 -7.60 5.87 -9.30
CA LEU A 293 -6.22 5.49 -8.98
C LEU A 293 -5.67 6.28 -7.78
N ARG A 294 -5.98 7.57 -7.69
CA ARG A 294 -5.61 8.42 -6.54
C ARG A 294 -6.29 7.96 -5.25
N THR A 295 -7.58 7.63 -5.29
CA THR A 295 -8.31 7.04 -4.16
C THR A 295 -7.68 5.73 -3.69
N ARG A 296 -7.34 4.82 -4.62
CA ARG A 296 -6.68 3.55 -4.28
C ARG A 296 -5.32 3.77 -3.61
N ALA A 297 -4.52 4.70 -4.12
CA ALA A 297 -3.24 5.07 -3.52
C ALA A 297 -3.42 5.64 -2.10
N ALA A 298 -4.39 6.53 -1.90
CA ALA A 298 -4.68 7.12 -0.59
C ALA A 298 -5.17 6.06 0.42
N ARG A 299 -6.03 5.13 -0.02
CA ARG A 299 -6.50 4.00 0.80
C ARG A 299 -5.36 3.07 1.24
N VAL A 300 -4.45 2.72 0.33
CA VAL A 300 -3.28 1.89 0.67
C VAL A 300 -2.40 2.60 1.69
N ALA A 301 -2.12 3.89 1.47
CA ALA A 301 -1.33 4.69 2.41
C ALA A 301 -1.99 4.78 3.80
N TRP A 302 -3.32 4.87 3.88
CA TRP A 302 -4.06 4.80 5.14
C TRP A 302 -3.89 3.44 5.84
N GLN A 303 -4.09 2.34 5.11
CA GLN A 303 -3.99 0.98 5.67
C GLN A 303 -2.59 0.66 6.19
N GLU A 304 -1.55 1.06 5.44
CA GLU A 304 -0.15 0.94 5.89
C GLU A 304 0.11 1.77 7.15
N ALA A 305 -0.41 2.99 7.21
CA ALA A 305 -0.25 3.86 8.37
C ALA A 305 -0.95 3.31 9.62
N VAL A 306 -2.18 2.77 9.48
CA VAL A 306 -2.91 2.13 10.59
C VAL A 306 -2.18 0.88 11.07
N ALA A 307 -1.73 0.01 10.15
CA ALA A 307 -0.96 -1.18 10.49
C ALA A 307 0.35 -0.84 11.23
N THR A 308 1.03 0.22 10.80
CA THR A 308 2.25 0.72 11.47
C THR A 308 1.93 1.25 12.86
N ALA A 309 0.91 2.10 13.00
CA ALA A 309 0.53 2.74 14.25
C ALA A 309 0.14 1.75 15.35
N GLN A 310 -0.46 0.60 15.01
CA GLN A 310 -0.80 -0.46 15.97
C GLN A 310 0.41 -1.01 16.73
N HIS A 311 1.61 -0.92 16.15
CA HIS A 311 2.82 -1.47 16.74
C HIS A 311 3.69 -0.39 17.40
N GLU A 312 3.28 0.88 17.40
CA GLU A 312 4.04 1.98 18.00
C GLU A 312 3.95 1.96 19.54
N PRO A 313 5.07 2.12 20.28
CA PRO A 313 5.11 2.06 21.74
C PRO A 313 4.43 3.25 22.43
N VAL A 314 4.24 4.36 21.72
CA VAL A 314 3.63 5.58 22.27
C VAL A 314 2.19 5.71 21.76
N ARG A 315 1.23 5.45 22.65
CA ARG A 315 -0.19 5.78 22.40
C ARG A 315 -0.36 7.29 22.45
N HIS A 316 -0.36 7.95 21.29
CA HIS A 316 -0.70 9.37 21.22
C HIS A 316 -2.22 9.59 21.41
N ARG A 317 -2.62 10.78 21.87
CA ARG A 317 -4.01 11.31 21.82
C ARG A 317 -4.44 11.60 20.37
N GLY A 318 -4.38 10.57 19.53
CA GLY A 318 -4.67 10.58 18.11
C GLY A 318 -6.12 10.20 17.81
N LEU A 319 -6.32 9.44 16.75
CA LEU A 319 -7.60 8.80 16.42
C LEU A 319 -7.69 7.47 17.19
N SER A 320 -8.80 7.17 17.88
CA SER A 320 -8.94 5.85 18.53
C SER A 320 -9.01 4.72 17.50
N HIS A 321 -8.76 3.47 17.95
CA HIS A 321 -8.92 2.30 17.08
C HIS A 321 -10.36 2.12 16.59
N ALA A 322 -11.35 2.45 17.41
CA ALA A 322 -12.75 2.42 17.02
C ALA A 322 -13.03 3.46 15.93
N ALA A 323 -12.67 4.72 16.18
CA ALA A 323 -12.83 5.80 15.19
C ALA A 323 -12.08 5.51 13.87
N ALA A 324 -10.89 4.92 13.94
CA ALA A 324 -10.14 4.49 12.75
C ALA A 324 -10.87 3.39 11.97
N GLY A 325 -11.48 2.43 12.66
CA GLY A 325 -12.27 1.36 12.04
C GLY A 325 -13.56 1.88 11.41
N ASP A 326 -14.31 2.69 12.14
CA ASP A 326 -15.61 3.23 11.72
C ASP A 326 -15.46 4.16 10.52
N THR A 327 -14.51 5.09 10.57
CA THR A 327 -14.21 5.99 9.44
C THR A 327 -13.67 5.25 8.22
N GLN A 328 -12.88 4.19 8.41
CA GLN A 328 -12.44 3.32 7.32
C GLN A 328 -13.62 2.57 6.68
N HIS A 329 -14.58 2.11 7.48
CA HIS A 329 -15.78 1.47 6.97
C HIS A 329 -16.58 2.44 6.10
N ALA A 330 -16.85 3.64 6.63
CA ALA A 330 -17.59 4.70 5.96
C ALA A 330 -16.96 5.12 4.63
N LEU A 331 -15.65 5.42 4.59
CA LEU A 331 -14.96 5.74 3.32
C LEU A 331 -14.93 4.54 2.36
N SER A 332 -14.86 3.31 2.88
CA SER A 332 -14.99 2.14 2.01
C SER A 332 -16.39 2.00 1.41
N GLN A 333 -17.45 2.45 2.10
CA GLN A 333 -18.80 2.51 1.55
C GLN A 333 -18.90 3.61 0.49
N LEU A 334 -18.38 4.81 0.77
CA LEU A 334 -18.37 5.94 -0.17
C LEU A 334 -17.76 5.53 -1.52
N GLY A 335 -16.54 4.97 -1.50
CA GLY A 335 -15.89 4.48 -2.71
C GLY A 335 -16.61 3.29 -3.39
N ARG A 336 -17.33 2.44 -2.64
CA ARG A 336 -18.17 1.37 -3.22
C ARG A 336 -19.39 1.94 -3.96
N VAL A 337 -20.07 2.91 -3.36
CA VAL A 337 -21.23 3.58 -3.98
C VAL A 337 -20.79 4.29 -5.26
N ALA A 338 -19.69 5.05 -5.20
CA ALA A 338 -19.12 5.69 -6.39
C ALA A 338 -18.74 4.68 -7.49
N MET A 339 -18.21 3.51 -7.12
CA MET A 339 -17.90 2.43 -8.08
C MET A 339 -19.16 1.80 -8.70
N LEU A 340 -20.23 1.61 -7.92
CA LEU A 340 -21.50 1.12 -8.43
C LEU A 340 -22.13 2.14 -9.40
N MET A 341 -22.03 3.42 -9.10
CA MET A 341 -22.43 4.49 -10.02
C MET A 341 -21.53 4.49 -11.28
N GLU A 342 -20.21 4.33 -11.14
CA GLU A 342 -19.29 4.23 -12.29
C GLU A 342 -19.69 3.08 -13.25
N ALA A 343 -20.14 1.95 -12.70
CA ALA A 343 -20.59 0.81 -13.51
C ALA A 343 -21.85 1.10 -14.33
N HIS A 344 -22.61 2.14 -13.97
CA HIS A 344 -23.84 2.55 -14.63
C HIS A 344 -23.70 3.89 -15.36
N LEU A 345 -22.47 4.33 -15.68
CA LEU A 345 -22.26 5.58 -16.39
C LEU A 345 -23.06 5.63 -17.72
N PRO A 346 -23.63 6.80 -18.04
CA PRO A 346 -24.41 6.98 -19.25
C PRO A 346 -23.51 6.99 -20.49
N GLU A 347 -24.03 6.54 -21.63
CA GLU A 347 -23.37 6.70 -22.92
C GLU A 347 -23.43 8.17 -23.38
N GLY A 348 -22.56 8.57 -24.31
CA GLY A 348 -22.47 9.97 -24.77
C GLY A 348 -23.74 10.55 -25.41
N GLY A 349 -24.69 9.70 -25.81
CA GLY A 349 -26.00 10.10 -26.32
C GLY A 349 -27.15 10.04 -25.30
N ALA A 350 -26.87 9.70 -24.04
CA ALA A 350 -27.88 9.60 -23.01
C ALA A 350 -28.41 10.97 -22.57
N THR A 351 -29.63 10.99 -22.03
CA THR A 351 -30.24 12.21 -21.48
C THR A 351 -29.42 12.72 -20.31
N PRO A 352 -28.91 13.97 -20.35
CA PRO A 352 -28.18 14.56 -19.24
C PRO A 352 -29.07 14.73 -17.99
N VAL A 353 -28.44 14.70 -16.81
CA VAL A 353 -29.06 14.95 -15.50
C VAL A 353 -28.46 16.23 -14.90
N PRO A 354 -28.94 17.43 -15.29
CA PRO A 354 -28.31 18.71 -14.91
C PRO A 354 -28.13 18.91 -13.41
N GLU A 355 -29.01 18.32 -12.60
CA GLU A 355 -29.00 18.37 -11.14
C GLU A 355 -27.78 17.67 -10.53
N ALA A 356 -27.14 16.75 -11.26
CA ALA A 356 -25.92 16.08 -10.83
C ALA A 356 -24.70 17.02 -10.76
N GLY A 357 -24.63 18.05 -11.59
CA GLY A 357 -23.49 18.99 -11.62
C GLY A 357 -23.31 19.76 -10.30
N PRO A 358 -24.36 20.44 -9.79
CA PRO A 358 -24.32 21.08 -8.49
C PRO A 358 -23.95 20.13 -7.34
N LEU A 359 -24.45 18.88 -7.38
CA LEU A 359 -24.10 17.85 -6.39
C LEU A 359 -22.62 17.45 -6.47
N ALA A 360 -22.08 17.24 -7.67
CA ALA A 360 -20.66 16.93 -7.87
C ALA A 360 -19.77 18.03 -7.29
N GLU A 361 -20.13 19.29 -7.51
CA GLU A 361 -19.39 20.42 -6.94
C GLU A 361 -19.53 20.51 -5.42
N ALA A 362 -20.71 20.24 -4.87
CA ALA A 362 -20.92 20.15 -3.43
C ALA A 362 -20.07 19.04 -2.80
N LEU A 363 -20.00 17.86 -3.42
CA LEU A 363 -19.14 16.74 -2.99
C LEU A 363 -17.65 17.14 -3.01
N ARG A 364 -17.16 17.77 -4.09
CA ARG A 364 -15.76 18.25 -4.18
C ARG A 364 -15.43 19.20 -3.03
N ARG A 365 -16.25 20.23 -2.83
CA ARG A 365 -16.00 21.27 -1.82
C ARG A 365 -16.14 20.74 -0.40
N ALA A 366 -17.21 20.00 -0.13
CA ALA A 366 -17.49 19.49 1.20
C ALA A 366 -16.43 18.48 1.64
N THR A 367 -15.97 17.58 0.77
CA THR A 367 -14.90 16.62 1.11
C THR A 367 -13.52 17.29 1.25
N ASP A 368 -13.22 18.33 0.47
CA ASP A 368 -12.01 19.15 0.66
C ASP A 368 -12.01 19.88 2.02
N GLN A 369 -13.14 20.47 2.39
CA GLN A 369 -13.33 21.14 3.67
C GLN A 369 -13.34 20.14 4.83
N GLY A 370 -13.97 18.98 4.65
CA GLY A 370 -14.00 17.88 5.59
C GLY A 370 -12.61 17.34 5.86
N ALA A 371 -11.78 17.14 4.82
CA ALA A 371 -10.39 16.77 4.98
C ALA A 371 -9.60 17.78 5.83
N LYS A 372 -9.86 19.09 5.66
CA LYS A 372 -9.28 20.13 6.51
C LYS A 372 -9.79 20.03 7.96
N ALA A 373 -11.09 19.79 8.17
CA ALA A 373 -11.67 19.61 9.49
C ALA A 373 -11.06 18.40 10.23
N VAL A 374 -10.90 17.26 9.57
CA VAL A 374 -10.26 16.05 10.14
C VAL A 374 -8.83 16.36 10.62
N ARG A 375 -8.05 17.09 9.82
CA ARG A 375 -6.67 17.51 10.16
C ARG A 375 -6.64 18.44 11.37
N GLU A 376 -7.63 19.31 11.50
CA GLU A 376 -7.81 20.24 12.62
C GLU A 376 -8.53 19.63 13.84
N ARG A 377 -8.80 18.30 13.82
CA ARG A 377 -9.52 17.57 14.88
C ARG A 377 -10.97 18.05 15.10
N ARG A 378 -11.61 18.51 14.04
CA ARG A 378 -13.04 18.86 14.02
C ARG A 378 -13.81 17.78 13.28
N VAL A 379 -15.06 17.54 13.68
CA VAL A 379 -15.98 16.67 12.95
C VAL A 379 -16.43 17.41 11.68
N PRO A 380 -16.30 16.83 10.48
CA PRO A 380 -16.81 17.42 9.26
C PRO A 380 -18.34 17.57 9.26
N ASP A 381 -18.81 18.63 8.62
CA ASP A 381 -20.22 18.84 8.33
C ASP A 381 -20.47 18.74 6.83
N TRP A 382 -21.61 18.17 6.46
CA TRP A 382 -21.99 17.86 5.07
C TRP A 382 -23.19 18.68 4.60
N GLY A 383 -23.50 19.80 5.28
CA GLY A 383 -24.60 20.69 4.93
C GLY A 383 -24.67 21.03 3.45
N GLN A 384 -23.55 21.37 2.80
CA GLN A 384 -23.50 21.66 1.36
C GLN A 384 -24.00 20.51 0.47
N VAL A 385 -23.71 19.25 0.83
CA VAL A 385 -24.15 18.07 0.07
C VAL A 385 -25.63 17.81 0.33
N ARG A 386 -26.08 18.00 1.58
CA ARG A 386 -27.49 17.87 1.98
C ARG A 386 -28.37 18.92 1.29
N ASP A 387 -27.91 20.16 1.24
CA ASP A 387 -28.62 21.26 0.58
C ASP A 387 -28.71 21.02 -0.93
N ALA A 388 -27.62 20.57 -1.57
CA ALA A 388 -27.63 20.23 -2.99
C ALA A 388 -28.62 19.09 -3.32
N LEU A 389 -28.72 18.08 -2.45
CA LEU A 389 -29.71 17.00 -2.57
C LEU A 389 -31.15 17.49 -2.35
N ALA A 390 -31.38 18.36 -1.37
CA ALA A 390 -32.70 18.94 -1.12
C ALA A 390 -33.17 19.83 -2.29
N GLU A 391 -32.26 20.62 -2.87
CA GLU A 391 -32.53 21.40 -4.08
C GLU A 391 -32.82 20.52 -5.30
N TRP A 392 -32.12 19.38 -5.43
CA TRP A 392 -32.44 18.40 -6.46
C TRP A 392 -33.88 17.91 -6.29
N ASP A 393 -34.26 17.45 -5.09
CA ASP A 393 -35.60 16.91 -4.81
C ASP A 393 -36.71 17.93 -5.07
N GLU A 394 -36.46 19.21 -4.79
CA GLU A 394 -37.39 20.30 -5.07
C GLU A 394 -37.57 20.51 -6.59
N ARG A 395 -36.47 20.54 -7.34
CA ARG A 395 -36.52 20.73 -8.80
C ARG A 395 -37.18 19.56 -9.51
N GLU A 396 -36.98 18.34 -9.02
CA GLU A 396 -37.63 17.15 -9.54
C GLU A 396 -39.15 17.21 -9.31
N ARG A 397 -39.58 17.56 -8.10
CA ARG A 397 -41.00 17.78 -7.76
C ARG A 397 -41.67 18.84 -8.63
N LEU A 398 -40.94 19.89 -9.01
CA LEU A 398 -41.45 20.95 -9.88
C LEU A 398 -41.54 20.55 -11.37
N ARG A 399 -40.79 19.52 -11.80
CA ARG A 399 -40.67 19.12 -13.21
C ARG A 399 -41.57 17.95 -13.63
N ASP A 400 -42.29 17.32 -12.69
CA ASP A 400 -43.08 16.09 -12.94
C ASP A 400 -42.25 14.98 -13.64
N GLY A 401 -40.93 15.00 -13.45
CA GLY A 401 -39.98 14.09 -14.05
C GLY A 401 -39.56 12.99 -13.07
N VAL A 402 -39.24 11.81 -13.59
CA VAL A 402 -38.61 10.73 -12.82
C VAL A 402 -37.10 10.87 -13.03
N ALA A 403 -36.35 11.26 -12.00
CA ALA A 403 -34.88 11.25 -12.06
C ALA A 403 -34.39 9.83 -12.35
N ASP A 404 -33.18 9.71 -12.93
CA ASP A 404 -32.53 8.41 -13.04
C ASP A 404 -32.41 7.81 -11.62
N PRO A 405 -33.14 6.72 -11.30
CA PRO A 405 -33.20 6.17 -9.95
C PRO A 405 -31.81 5.76 -9.46
N VAL A 406 -30.89 5.44 -10.37
CA VAL A 406 -29.53 5.02 -10.03
C VAL A 406 -28.73 6.18 -9.46
N VAL A 407 -28.78 7.35 -10.12
CA VAL A 407 -27.98 8.51 -9.72
C VAL A 407 -28.51 9.10 -8.43
N ARG A 408 -29.83 9.24 -8.30
CA ARG A 408 -30.46 9.83 -7.12
C ARG A 408 -30.30 8.96 -5.87
N ASN A 409 -30.48 7.64 -6.00
CA ASN A 409 -30.25 6.72 -4.88
C ASN A 409 -28.76 6.65 -4.52
N GLY A 410 -27.88 6.60 -5.53
CA GLY A 410 -26.44 6.66 -5.33
C GLY A 410 -26.01 7.92 -4.57
N ALA A 411 -26.54 9.08 -4.94
CA ALA A 411 -26.28 10.35 -4.25
C ALA A 411 -26.70 10.35 -2.77
N GLY A 412 -27.84 9.73 -2.46
CA GLY A 412 -28.28 9.55 -1.06
C GLY A 412 -27.33 8.66 -0.27
N LEU A 413 -26.90 7.52 -0.85
CA LEU A 413 -25.93 6.62 -0.23
C LEU A 413 -24.55 7.26 -0.05
N LEU A 414 -24.13 8.14 -0.96
CA LEU A 414 -22.90 8.93 -0.80
C LEU A 414 -23.00 9.85 0.43
N LEU A 415 -24.12 10.57 0.59
CA LEU A 415 -24.34 11.41 1.77
C LEU A 415 -24.37 10.58 3.06
N GLU A 416 -25.06 9.43 3.06
CA GLU A 416 -25.13 8.54 4.22
C GLU A 416 -23.74 8.05 4.66
N ALA A 417 -22.88 7.67 3.71
CA ALA A 417 -21.50 7.27 3.99
C ALA A 417 -20.67 8.44 4.57
N LEU A 418 -20.88 9.67 4.10
CA LEU A 418 -20.25 10.86 4.69
C LEU A 418 -20.74 11.11 6.12
N GLU A 419 -22.04 10.98 6.38
CA GLU A 419 -22.61 11.14 7.72
C GLU A 419 -22.13 10.04 8.68
N GLU A 420 -22.00 8.80 8.22
CA GLU A 420 -21.37 7.72 8.96
C GLU A 420 -19.90 8.01 9.27
N PHE A 421 -19.17 8.62 8.33
CA PHE A 421 -17.79 9.06 8.57
C PHE A 421 -17.70 10.10 9.70
N SER A 422 -18.60 11.09 9.71
CA SER A 422 -18.65 12.09 10.80
C SER A 422 -19.04 11.46 12.14
N ARG A 423 -19.98 10.52 12.17
CA ARG A 423 -20.33 9.74 13.37
C ARG A 423 -19.16 8.92 13.89
N GLY A 424 -18.38 8.29 13.00
CA GLY A 424 -17.17 7.54 13.37
C GLY A 424 -16.07 8.41 13.97
N LEU A 425 -16.07 9.73 13.70
CA LEU A 425 -15.13 10.68 14.30
C LEU A 425 -15.63 11.27 15.63
N ASP A 426 -16.94 11.23 15.87
CA ASP A 426 -17.59 11.77 17.07
C ASP A 426 -17.60 10.72 18.18
N GLU A 427 -16.48 10.61 18.90
CA GLU A 427 -16.31 9.63 19.99
C GLU A 427 -17.23 9.87 21.20
N ASP A 428 -17.84 11.07 21.30
CA ASP A 428 -18.72 11.50 22.40
C ASP A 428 -20.22 11.45 22.04
N GLY A 429 -20.58 11.07 20.81
CA GLY A 429 -21.96 10.99 20.34
C GLY A 429 -22.71 9.74 20.84
N PRO A 430 -24.05 9.79 21.01
CA PRO A 430 -24.84 8.63 21.42
C PRO A 430 -24.76 7.53 20.36
N ARG A 431 -24.20 6.38 20.73
CA ARG A 431 -24.21 5.18 19.88
C ARG A 431 -25.62 4.58 19.87
N PRO A 432 -26.20 4.27 18.70
CA PRO A 432 -27.46 3.53 18.66
C PRO A 432 -27.24 2.15 19.30
N GLU A 433 -28.07 1.82 20.30
CA GLU A 433 -28.09 0.50 20.91
C GLU A 433 -28.34 -0.53 19.82
N ALA A 434 -27.45 -1.51 19.70
CA ALA A 434 -27.67 -2.66 18.84
C ALA A 434 -28.93 -3.38 19.34
N SER A 435 -30.04 -3.19 18.62
CA SER A 435 -31.30 -3.91 18.82
C SER A 435 -31.06 -5.40 18.55
N GLY A 436 -30.60 -6.12 19.57
CA GLY A 436 -30.58 -7.57 19.62
C GLY A 436 -31.98 -8.10 19.83
N ALA A 437 -32.69 -8.36 18.73
CA ALA A 437 -33.87 -9.22 18.70
C ALA A 437 -33.53 -10.45 17.86
N ALA A 438 -32.99 -11.48 18.50
CA ALA A 438 -33.04 -12.84 17.97
C ALA A 438 -34.38 -13.45 18.45
N PRO A 439 -35.28 -13.88 17.56
CA PRO A 439 -36.43 -14.66 17.99
C PRO A 439 -35.95 -16.06 18.39
N GLY A 440 -36.25 -16.44 19.63
CA GLY A 440 -35.97 -17.76 20.17
C GLY A 440 -36.69 -18.83 19.36
N ALA A 441 -35.92 -19.86 18.96
CA ALA A 441 -36.49 -21.13 18.54
C ALA A 441 -36.96 -21.88 19.79
N ALA A 442 -38.27 -22.05 19.89
CA ALA A 442 -38.92 -23.07 20.72
C ALA A 442 -39.56 -24.10 19.78
N ASP A 443 -39.51 -25.35 20.24
CA ASP A 443 -39.94 -26.63 19.68
C ASP A 443 -39.05 -27.30 18.62
#